data_AF-A0AAX0HXB5-F1
#
_entry.id   AF-A0AAX0HXB5-F1
#
_cell.length_a   1.000
_cell.length_b   1.000
_cell.length_c   1.000
_cell.angle_alpha   90.00
_cell.angle_beta   90.00
_cell.angle_gamma   90.00
#
_symmetry.space_group_name_H-M   'P 1'
#
loop_
_entity.id
_entity.type
_entity.pdbx_description
1 polymer ?
#
loop_
_entity_poly.entity_id
_entity_poly.type
_entity_poly.pdbx_seq_one_letter_code
_entity_poly.pdbx_strand_id
1 'polypeptide(L)'
;MLAACIVRRAVALIGLATAAQHGWLAYLFTLLSDLLACHAVATVAGFGGVAAAASDMVIAPFIGFVLQAIGSCVPVFLIVGAAYILALAVVHRLVPRRQPARVEQPA
;
A
#
# COMPACT_ATOMS: atom_id res chain seq x y z
N MET A 1 -22.36 -13.48 -24.67
CA MET A 1 -21.25 -14.34 -24.18
C MET A 1 -19.94 -13.57 -23.98
N LEU A 2 -19.47 -12.77 -24.95
CA LEU A 2 -18.20 -12.02 -24.86
C LEU A 2 -18.16 -11.00 -23.69
N ALA A 3 -19.24 -10.24 -23.48
CA ALA A 3 -19.36 -9.26 -22.39
C ALA A 3 -19.24 -9.90 -20.98
N ALA A 4 -19.83 -11.08 -20.76
CA ALA A 4 -19.78 -11.78 -19.48
C ALA A 4 -18.35 -12.26 -19.12
N CYS A 5 -17.57 -12.70 -20.13
CA CYS A 5 -16.17 -13.06 -19.93
C CYS A 5 -15.29 -11.85 -19.58
N ILE A 6 -15.54 -10.69 -20.21
CA ILE A 6 -14.82 -9.44 -19.92
C ILE A 6 -15.13 -8.97 -18.50
N VAL A 7 -16.41 -8.95 -18.13
CA VAL A 7 -16.84 -8.52 -16.78
C VAL A 7 -16.23 -9.42 -15.70
N ARG A 8 -16.25 -10.75 -15.86
CA ARG A 8 -15.65 -11.66 -14.88
C ARG A 8 -14.14 -11.45 -14.74
N ARG A 9 -13.42 -11.23 -15.84
CA ARG A 9 -11.98 -10.92 -15.80
C ARG A 9 -11.71 -9.59 -15.11
N ALA A 10 -12.50 -8.55 -15.41
CA ALA A 10 -12.37 -7.25 -14.78
C ALA A 10 -12.64 -7.32 -13.27
N VAL A 11 -13.71 -7.99 -12.84
CA VAL A 11 -14.03 -8.18 -11.42
C VAL A 11 -12.93 -8.96 -10.70
N ALA A 12 -12.39 -10.02 -11.32
CA ALA A 12 -11.28 -10.77 -10.73
C ALA A 12 -10.02 -9.91 -10.56
N LEU A 13 -9.68 -9.08 -11.56
CA LEU A 13 -8.52 -8.19 -11.51
C LEU A 13 -8.69 -7.07 -10.47
N ILE A 14 -9.85 -6.43 -10.43
CA ILE A 14 -10.15 -5.37 -9.46
C ILE A 14 -10.19 -5.96 -8.05
N GLY A 15 -10.81 -7.12 -7.85
CA GLY A 15 -10.84 -7.82 -6.56
C GLY A 15 -9.45 -8.22 -6.06
N LEU A 16 -8.57 -8.69 -6.95
CA LEU A 16 -7.18 -8.98 -6.60
C LEU A 16 -6.42 -7.70 -6.20
N ALA A 17 -6.60 -6.62 -6.95
CA ALA A 17 -5.97 -5.34 -6.66
C ALA A 17 -6.42 -4.75 -5.32
N THR A 18 -7.73 -4.77 -5.03
CA THR A 18 -8.25 -4.29 -3.75
C THR A 18 -7.82 -5.20 -2.60
N ALA A 19 -7.79 -6.52 -2.77
CA ALA A 19 -7.28 -7.44 -1.75
C ALA A 19 -5.81 -7.15 -1.39
N ALA A 20 -4.95 -6.92 -2.40
CA ALA A 20 -3.55 -6.56 -2.18
C ALA A 20 -3.41 -5.22 -1.44
N GLN A 21 -4.24 -4.22 -1.78
CA GLN A 21 -4.23 -2.91 -1.14
C GLN A 21 -4.61 -2.99 0.35
N HIS A 22 -5.65 -3.75 0.70
CA HIS A 22 -6.04 -3.93 2.10
C HIS A 22 -5.03 -4.78 2.89
N GLY A 23 -4.41 -5.77 2.24
CA GLY A 23 -3.35 -6.58 2.85
C GLY A 23 -2.12 -5.76 3.25
N TRP A 24 -1.79 -4.71 2.49
CA TRP A 24 -0.68 -3.81 2.83
C TRP A 24 -0.93 -2.95 4.05
N LEU A 25 -2.16 -2.44 4.22
CA LEU A 25 -2.52 -1.73 5.43
C LEU A 25 -2.41 -2.65 6.65
N ALA A 26 -2.91 -3.90 6.53
CA ALA A 26 -2.76 -4.89 7.60
C ALA A 26 -1.29 -5.17 7.93
N TYR A 27 -0.42 -5.32 6.92
CA TYR A 27 1.03 -5.47 7.08
C TYR A 27 1.67 -4.27 7.79
N LEU A 28 1.28 -3.05 7.45
CA LEU A 28 1.83 -1.86 8.07
C LEU A 28 1.38 -1.71 9.53
N PHE A 29 0.11 -1.99 9.84
CA PHE A 29 -0.40 -1.94 11.21
C PHE A 29 0.24 -2.97 12.13
N THR A 30 0.43 -4.22 11.66
CA THR A 30 1.18 -5.21 12.44
C THR A 30 2.63 -4.78 12.63
N LEU A 31 3.29 -4.29 11.58
CA LEU A 31 4.68 -3.85 11.66
C LEU A 31 4.86 -2.68 12.65
N LEU A 32 3.97 -1.69 12.62
CA LEU A 32 3.99 -0.56 13.56
C LEU A 32 3.77 -1.02 15.01
N SER A 33 2.84 -1.96 15.23
CA SER A 33 2.57 -2.51 16.55
C SER A 33 3.74 -3.31 17.11
N ASP A 34 4.52 -3.98 16.24
CA ASP A 34 5.73 -4.68 16.64
C ASP A 34 6.90 -3.73 16.94
N LEU A 35 6.95 -2.55 16.32
CA LEU A 35 8.08 -1.60 16.40
C LEU A 35 7.88 -0.51 17.46
N LEU A 36 6.64 -0.14 17.78
CA LEU A 36 6.31 1.02 18.58
C LEU A 36 5.54 0.64 19.86
N ALA A 37 5.67 1.46 20.91
CA ALA A 37 4.80 1.35 22.08
C ALA A 37 3.34 1.71 21.73
N CYS A 38 2.37 1.11 22.42
CA CYS A 38 0.93 1.23 22.11
C CYS A 38 0.45 2.70 21.94
N HIS A 39 0.97 3.62 22.74
CA HIS A 39 0.63 5.05 22.66
C HIS A 39 1.21 5.76 21.42
N ALA A 40 2.35 5.31 20.89
CA ALA A 40 2.99 5.89 19.72
C ALA A 40 2.35 5.42 18.40
N VAL A 41 1.75 4.21 18.39
CA VAL A 41 1.09 3.65 17.20
C VAL A 41 -0.04 4.56 16.71
N ALA A 42 -0.90 5.05 17.63
CA ALA A 42 -2.03 5.90 17.27
C ALA A 42 -1.60 7.23 16.65
N THR A 43 -0.57 7.88 17.19
CA THR A 43 -0.05 9.16 16.69
C THR A 43 0.58 9.00 15.30
N VAL A 44 1.37 7.95 15.09
CA VAL A 44 2.00 7.67 13.79
C VAL A 44 0.96 7.29 12.75
N ALA A 45 -0.02 6.46 13.12
CA ALA A 45 -1.13 6.10 12.24
C ALA A 45 -1.98 7.32 11.86
N GLY A 46 -2.27 8.20 12.82
CA GLY A 46 -2.99 9.45 12.57
C GLY A 46 -2.25 10.37 11.61
N PHE A 47 -0.95 10.58 11.81
CA PHE A 47 -0.13 11.36 10.90
C PHE A 47 -0.03 10.72 9.51
N GLY A 48 0.11 9.39 9.45
CA GLY A 48 0.07 8.63 8.22
C GLY A 48 -1.24 8.80 7.46
N GLY A 49 -2.38 8.83 8.16
CA GLY A 49 -3.70 9.09 7.58
C GLY A 49 -3.81 10.50 6.97
N VAL A 50 -3.32 11.53 7.66
CA VAL A 50 -3.29 12.90 7.13
C VAL A 50 -2.39 13.00 5.89
N ALA A 51 -1.20 12.40 5.93
CA ALA A 51 -0.29 12.36 4.80
C ALA A 51 -0.89 11.62 3.59
N ALA A 52 -1.63 10.53 3.83
CA ALA A 52 -2.33 9.79 2.79
C ALA A 52 -3.48 10.60 2.17
N ALA A 53 -4.27 11.31 2.97
CA ALA A 53 -5.32 12.19 2.45
C ALA A 53 -4.74 13.33 1.62
N ALA A 54 -3.64 13.95 2.09
CA ALA A 54 -2.96 15.01 1.35
C ALA A 54 -2.39 14.51 0.01
N SER A 55 -1.83 13.29 -0.02
CA SER A 55 -1.31 12.72 -1.27
C SER A 55 -2.43 12.40 -2.26
N ASP A 56 -3.58 11.90 -1.80
CA ASP A 56 -4.75 11.62 -2.63
C ASP A 56 -5.29 12.89 -3.30
N MET A 57 -5.36 14.00 -2.54
CA MET A 57 -5.76 15.32 -3.07
C MET A 57 -4.83 15.80 -4.20
N VAL A 58 -3.54 15.47 -4.14
CA VAL A 58 -2.55 15.86 -5.17
C VAL A 58 -2.55 14.89 -6.35
N ILE A 59 -2.85 13.61 -6.12
CA ILE A 59 -2.81 12.57 -7.16
C ILE A 59 -3.95 12.74 -8.18
N ALA A 60 -5.14 13.16 -7.76
CA ALA A 60 -6.27 13.37 -8.66
C ALA A 60 -5.97 14.35 -9.82
N PRO A 61 -5.48 15.59 -9.58
CA PRO A 61 -5.11 16.50 -10.65
C PRO A 61 -3.86 16.04 -11.42
N PHE A 62 -2.92 15.34 -10.76
CA PHE A 62 -1.74 14.80 -11.42
C PHE A 62 -2.10 13.77 -12.50
N ILE A 63 -3.03 12.84 -12.20
CA ILE A 63 -3.52 11.87 -13.18
C ILE A 63 -4.16 12.60 -14.36
N GLY A 64 -4.98 13.62 -14.10
CA GLY A 64 -5.61 14.44 -15.14
C GLY A 64 -4.59 15.11 -16.07
N PHE A 65 -3.53 15.69 -15.50
CA PHE A 65 -2.44 16.31 -16.26
C PHE A 65 -1.69 15.30 -17.13
N VAL A 66 -1.34 14.13 -16.58
CA VAL A 66 -0.64 13.08 -17.34
C VAL A 66 -1.51 12.56 -18.48
N LEU A 67 -2.82 12.44 -18.26
CA LEU A 67 -3.76 12.02 -19.30
C LEU A 67 -3.87 13.04 -20.42
N GLN A 68 -3.88 14.34 -20.10
CA GLN A 68 -3.90 15.40 -21.11
C GLN A 68 -2.59 15.49 -21.89
N ALA A 69 -1.45 15.22 -21.25
CA ALA A 69 -0.14 15.30 -21.89
C ALA A 69 0.16 14.11 -22.83
N ILE A 70 -0.18 12.88 -22.43
CA ILE A 70 0.27 11.64 -23.10
C ILE A 70 -0.91 10.87 -23.74
N GLY A 71 -2.14 11.09 -23.27
CA GLY A 71 -3.33 10.37 -23.73
C GLY A 71 -3.41 8.89 -23.30
N SER A 72 -2.49 8.42 -22.45
CA SER A 72 -2.41 7.01 -22.03
C SER A 72 -2.33 6.85 -20.51
N CYS A 73 -3.08 5.88 -19.97
CA CYS A 73 -3.07 5.51 -18.55
C CYS A 73 -1.88 4.62 -18.14
N VAL A 74 -1.18 4.01 -19.11
CA VAL A 74 -0.06 3.09 -18.87
C VAL A 74 1.05 3.71 -18.01
N PRO A 75 1.56 4.94 -18.29
CA PRO A 75 2.62 5.54 -17.48
C PRO A 75 2.18 5.80 -16.03
N VAL A 76 0.93 6.21 -15.81
CA VAL A 76 0.39 6.42 -14.45
C VAL A 76 0.40 5.11 -13.67
N PHE A 77 -0.08 4.03 -14.29
CA PHE A 77 -0.12 2.71 -13.65
C PHE A 77 1.28 2.19 -13.30
N LEU A 78 2.26 2.43 -14.19
CA LEU A 78 3.65 2.05 -13.95
C LEU A 78 4.28 2.82 -12.78
N ILE A 79 4.07 4.15 -12.72
CA ILE A 79 4.60 5.00 -11.64
C ILE A 79 4.01 4.59 -10.29
N VAL A 80 2.69 4.42 -10.22
CA VAL A 80 2.00 4.04 -8.98
C VAL A 80 2.40 2.62 -8.55
N GLY A 81 2.48 1.67 -9.48
CA GLY A 81 2.94 0.30 -9.19
C GLY A 81 4.39 0.27 -8.68
N ALA A 82 5.29 1.03 -9.31
CA ALA A 82 6.68 1.13 -8.89
C ALA A 82 6.84 1.77 -7.51
N ALA A 83 6.00 2.74 -7.16
CA ALA A 83 6.00 3.37 -5.85
C ALA A 83 5.75 2.35 -4.72
N TYR A 84 4.96 1.31 -4.98
CA TYR A 84 4.69 0.23 -4.00
C TYR A 84 5.92 -0.62 -3.71
N ILE A 85 6.67 -0.97 -4.75
CA ILE A 85 7.94 -1.71 -4.62
C ILE A 85 8.98 -0.86 -3.90
N LEU A 86 9.03 0.44 -4.22
CA LEU A 86 9.91 1.37 -3.53
C LEU A 86 9.56 1.47 -2.04
N ALA A 87 8.26 1.55 -1.69
CA ALA A 87 7.81 1.56 -0.31
C ALA A 87 8.22 0.28 0.42
N LEU A 88 8.06 -0.90 -0.21
CA LEU A 88 8.52 -2.17 0.35
C LEU A 88 10.04 -2.19 0.58
N ALA A 89 10.83 -1.65 -0.35
CA ALA A 89 12.28 -1.56 -0.22
C ALA A 89 12.70 -0.62 0.92
N VAL A 90 12.01 0.51 1.08
CA VAL A 90 12.21 1.43 2.21
C VAL A 90 11.91 0.72 3.53
N VAL A 91 10.78 0.01 3.63
CA VAL A 91 10.44 -0.77 4.83
C VAL A 91 11.54 -1.79 5.16
N HIS A 92 12.00 -2.57 4.17
CA HIS A 92 13.07 -3.56 4.38
C HIS A 92 14.40 -2.93 4.83
N ARG A 93 14.68 -1.70 4.40
CA ARG A 93 15.89 -0.97 4.78
C ARG A 93 15.79 -0.36 6.19
N LEU A 94 14.61 0.13 6.56
CA LEU A 94 14.39 0.82 7.83
C LEU A 94 14.11 -0.15 8.99
N VAL A 95 13.52 -1.31 8.73
CA VAL A 95 13.21 -2.30 9.77
C VAL A 95 14.52 -2.99 10.20
N PRO A 96 14.96 -2.81 11.47
CA PRO A 96 16.16 -3.50 11.96
C PRO A 96 15.92 -5.01 11.99
N ARG A 97 16.97 -5.80 11.72
CA ARG A 97 16.87 -7.27 11.75
C ARG A 97 16.37 -7.73 13.12
N ARG A 98 15.13 -8.24 13.16
CA ARG A 98 14.55 -8.85 14.36
C ARG A 98 15.30 -10.13 14.65
N GLN A 99 15.92 -10.22 15.83
CA GLN A 99 16.34 -11.51 16.37
C GLN A 99 15.06 -12.30 16.73
N PRO A 100 14.97 -13.60 16.39
CA PRO A 100 13.83 -14.42 16.78
C PRO A 100 13.64 -14.33 18.29
N ALA A 101 12.43 -14.02 18.74
CA ALA A 101 12.11 -14.02 20.16
C ALA A 101 12.37 -15.44 20.70
N ARG A 102 13.32 -15.57 21.63
CA ARG A 102 13.58 -16.82 22.33
C ARG A 102 12.37 -17.10 23.22
N VAL A 103 11.45 -17.90 22.74
CA VAL A 103 10.31 -18.36 23.54
C VAL A 103 10.86 -19.38 24.52
N GLU A 104 11.20 -18.95 25.74
CA GLU A 104 11.41 -19.90 26.82
C GLU A 104 10.05 -20.48 27.18
N GLN A 105 9.78 -21.68 26.67
CA GLN A 105 8.63 -22.50 27.05
C GLN A 105 8.77 -22.83 28.55
N PRO A 106 7.82 -22.42 29.41
CA PRO A 106 7.74 -22.93 30.77
C PRO A 106 7.38 -24.42 30.70
N ALA A 107 8.18 -25.25 31.37
CA ALA A 107 8.03 -26.70 31.45
C ALA A 107 6.77 -27.13 32.21
#